data_AF-A0A0N8WIA1-F1
#
_entry.id   AF-A0A0N8WIA1-F1
#
_cell.length_a   1.000
_cell.length_b   1.000
_cell.length_c   1.000
_cell.angle_alpha   90.00
_cell.angle_beta   90.00
_cell.angle_gamma   90.00
#
_symmetry.space_group_name_H-M   'P 1'
#
loop_
_entity.id
_entity.type
_entity.pdbx_description
1 polymer ?
#
loop_
_entity_poly.entity_id
_entity_poly.type
_entity_poly.pdbx_seq_one_letter_code
_entity_poly.pdbx_strand_id
1 'polypeptide(L)'
;MVGPGDGRPLSDRASCGLPPSVARVAARMRLSAELLAAILEVEGRSRATLDDMERADALADVLLARRRQRINRHRPELARTGNP
;
A
#
# COMPACT_ATOMS: atom_id res chain seq x y z
N MET A 1 -23.26 -12.37 -25.02
CA MET A 1 -21.84 -12.22 -24.68
C MET A 1 -21.64 -10.92 -23.92
N VAL A 2 -21.60 -10.99 -22.57
CA VAL A 2 -21.09 -9.93 -21.69
C VAL A 2 -20.39 -10.69 -20.56
N GLY A 3 -19.06 -10.56 -20.48
CA GLY A 3 -18.27 -11.14 -19.40
C GLY A 3 -18.43 -10.31 -18.13
N PRO A 4 -18.44 -10.92 -16.93
CA PRO A 4 -18.61 -10.18 -15.69
C PRO A 4 -17.37 -9.32 -15.45
N GLY A 5 -17.61 -8.04 -15.13
CA GLY A 5 -16.57 -7.11 -14.74
C GLY A 5 -15.81 -7.62 -13.52
N ASP A 6 -14.56 -8.00 -13.74
CA ASP A 6 -13.58 -8.21 -12.69
C ASP A 6 -13.34 -6.87 -11.98
N GLY A 7 -14.12 -6.58 -10.94
CA GLY A 7 -13.93 -5.47 -10.00
C GLY A 7 -12.69 -5.63 -9.11
N ARG A 8 -11.66 -6.35 -9.57
CA ARG A 8 -10.42 -6.50 -8.83
C ARG A 8 -9.61 -5.21 -9.00
N PRO A 9 -9.15 -4.56 -7.91
CA PRO A 9 -8.32 -3.37 -8.04
C PRO A 9 -7.11 -3.71 -8.91
N LEU A 10 -6.82 -2.88 -9.92
CA LEU A 10 -5.68 -3.04 -10.84
C LEU A 10 -4.33 -3.24 -10.11
N SER A 11 -4.25 -2.85 -8.83
CA SER A 11 -3.14 -3.17 -7.92
C SER A 11 -2.80 -4.65 -7.80
N ASP A 12 -3.80 -5.54 -7.90
CA ASP A 12 -3.61 -6.98 -7.75
C ASP A 12 -3.05 -7.60 -9.05
N ARG A 13 -3.45 -7.08 -10.22
CA ARG A 13 -2.91 -7.50 -11.53
C ARG A 13 -1.50 -7.00 -11.80
N ALA A 14 -1.14 -5.79 -11.35
CA ALA A 14 0.21 -5.25 -11.53
C ALA A 14 1.30 -6.06 -10.78
N SER A 15 0.92 -6.82 -9.76
CA SER A 15 1.84 -7.68 -9.00
C SER A 15 2.03 -9.07 -9.63
N CYS A 16 1.29 -9.43 -10.68
CA CYS A 16 1.22 -10.80 -11.20
C CYS A 16 2.48 -11.28 -11.96
N GLY A 17 3.59 -10.54 -11.90
CA GLY A 17 4.87 -10.93 -12.51
C GLY A 17 6.13 -10.29 -11.92
N LEU A 18 6.01 -9.48 -10.85
CA LEU A 18 7.16 -8.83 -10.23
C LEU A 18 7.69 -9.65 -9.05
N PRO A 19 9.02 -9.69 -8.84
CA PRO A 19 9.58 -10.28 -7.63
C PRO A 19 8.98 -9.64 -6.36
N PRO A 20 8.80 -10.38 -5.26
CA PRO A 20 8.13 -9.87 -4.06
C PRO A 20 8.79 -8.62 -3.46
N SER A 21 10.10 -8.49 -3.57
CA SER A 21 10.83 -7.27 -3.18
C SER A 21 10.43 -6.07 -4.03
N VAL A 22 10.37 -6.25 -5.35
CA VAL A 22 9.99 -5.21 -6.31
C VAL A 22 8.51 -4.82 -6.15
N ALA A 23 7.62 -5.79 -5.94
CA ALA A 23 6.20 -5.52 -5.68
C ALA A 23 6.01 -4.68 -4.40
N ARG A 24 6.80 -4.93 -3.34
CA ARG A 24 6.80 -4.10 -2.12
C ARG A 24 7.28 -2.68 -2.38
N VAL A 25 8.34 -2.51 -3.15
CA VAL A 25 8.86 -1.18 -3.53
C VAL A 25 7.82 -0.44 -4.36
N ALA A 26 7.22 -1.07 -5.37
CA ALA A 26 6.18 -0.47 -6.20
C ALA A 26 4.96 -0.03 -5.37
N ALA A 27 4.52 -0.87 -4.43
CA ALA A 27 3.43 -0.52 -3.52
C ALA A 27 3.78 0.68 -2.62
N ARG A 28 5.03 0.74 -2.11
CA ARG A 28 5.51 1.88 -1.32
C ARG A 28 5.54 3.17 -2.13
N MET A 29 6.11 3.13 -3.34
CA MET A 29 6.21 4.29 -4.22
C MET A 29 4.84 4.85 -4.58
N ARG A 30 3.87 3.98 -4.88
CA ARG A 30 2.51 4.41 -5.16
C ARG A 30 1.85 5.06 -3.95
N LEU A 31 2.00 4.47 -2.77
CA LEU A 31 1.45 5.04 -1.54
C LEU A 31 2.09 6.40 -1.22
N SER A 32 3.41 6.53 -1.39
CA SER A 32 4.12 7.80 -1.20
C SER A 32 3.60 8.89 -2.15
N ALA A 33 3.39 8.57 -3.43
CA ALA A 33 2.82 9.50 -4.39
C ALA A 33 1.38 9.95 -4.01
N GLU A 34 0.53 9.02 -3.56
CA GLU A 34 -0.82 9.32 -3.09
C GLU A 34 -0.80 10.21 -1.83
N LEU A 35 0.11 9.95 -0.89
CA LEU A 35 0.26 10.77 0.32
C LEU A 35 0.82 12.16 0.02
N LEU A 36 1.81 12.26 -0.87
CA LEU A 36 2.36 13.54 -1.31
C LEU A 36 1.26 14.39 -1.96
N ALA A 37 0.45 13.81 -2.85
CA ALA A 37 -0.68 14.50 -3.45
C ALA A 37 -1.67 15.01 -2.39
N ALA A 38 -2.00 14.18 -1.41
CA ALA A 38 -2.89 14.58 -0.31
C ALA A 38 -2.30 15.69 0.57
N ILE A 39 -0.99 15.65 0.88
CA ILE A 39 -0.31 16.73 1.62
C ILE A 39 -0.44 18.05 0.85
N LEU A 40 -0.14 18.02 -0.44
CA LEU A 40 -0.20 19.21 -1.29
C LEU A 40 -1.63 19.76 -1.43
N GLU A 41 -2.62 18.86 -1.56
CA GLU A 41 -4.04 19.24 -1.63
C GLU A 41 -4.50 19.92 -0.33
N VAL A 42 -4.17 19.35 0.83
CA VAL A 42 -4.52 19.92 2.14
C VAL A 42 -3.87 21.29 2.34
N GLU A 43 -2.63 21.46 1.88
CA GLU A 43 -1.91 22.73 2.02
C GLU A 43 -2.24 23.74 0.91
N GLY A 44 -3.08 23.38 -0.07
CA GLY A 44 -3.42 24.24 -1.20
C GLY A 44 -2.23 24.56 -2.12
N ARG A 45 -1.19 23.71 -2.12
CA ARG A 45 0.03 23.88 -2.91
C ARG A 45 0.00 22.97 -4.13
N SER A 46 0.55 23.43 -5.25
CA SER A 46 0.69 22.61 -6.47
C SER A 46 2.13 22.12 -6.71
N ARG A 47 3.09 22.54 -5.89
CA ARG A 47 4.50 22.18 -6.00
C ARG A 47 4.99 21.49 -4.72
N ALA A 48 5.57 20.30 -4.91
CA ALA A 48 6.25 19.55 -3.86
C ALA A 48 7.59 20.19 -3.51
N THR A 49 7.90 20.22 -2.22
CA THR A 49 9.26 20.43 -1.71
C THR A 49 9.91 19.10 -1.38
N LEU A 50 11.22 19.10 -1.13
CA LEU A 50 11.93 17.91 -0.70
C LEU A 50 11.41 17.38 0.65
N ASP A 51 11.13 18.27 1.59
CA ASP A 51 10.58 17.89 2.90
C ASP A 51 9.22 17.19 2.76
N ASP A 52 8.37 17.64 1.83
CA ASP A 52 7.08 17.00 1.57
C ASP A 52 7.24 15.56 1.06
N MET A 53 8.21 15.35 0.16
CA MET A 53 8.50 14.03 -0.40
C MET A 53 9.07 13.10 0.68
N GLU A 54 10.00 13.60 1.50
CA GLU A 54 10.58 12.84 2.63
C GLU A 54 9.51 12.49 3.67
N ARG A 55 8.62 13.44 3.99
CA ARG A 55 7.49 13.22 4.90
C ARG A 55 6.53 12.17 4.34
N ALA A 56 6.18 12.24 3.06
CA ALA A 56 5.29 11.26 2.42
C ALA A 56 5.88 9.84 2.44
N ASP A 57 7.18 9.72 2.15
CA ASP A 57 7.91 8.44 2.22
C ASP A 57 7.92 7.87 3.64
N ALA A 58 8.22 8.69 4.65
CA ALA A 58 8.21 8.28 6.05
C ALA A 58 6.81 7.81 6.49
N LEU A 59 5.75 8.51 6.08
CA LEU A 59 4.37 8.11 6.35
C LEU A 59 4.01 6.78 5.67
N ALA A 60 4.43 6.58 4.41
CA ALA A 60 4.20 5.34 3.70
C ALA A 60 4.85 4.15 4.42
N ASP A 61 6.08 4.29 4.90
CA ASP A 61 6.78 3.26 5.68
C ASP A 61 6.05 2.92 6.98
N VAL A 62 5.60 3.93 7.74
CA VAL A 62 4.84 3.73 8.97
C VAL A 62 3.52 2.99 8.70
N LEU A 63 2.78 3.38 7.66
CA LEU A 63 1.50 2.75 7.32
C LEU A 63 1.67 1.31 6.84
N LEU A 64 2.70 1.02 6.04
CA LEU A 64 3.02 -0.33 5.60
C LEU A 64 3.49 -1.22 6.76
N ALA A 65 4.29 -0.69 7.69
CA ALA A 65 4.68 -1.39 8.91
C ALA A 65 3.45 -1.74 9.76
N ARG A 66 2.53 -0.79 9.98
CA ARG A 66 1.27 -1.03 10.69
C ARG A 66 0.39 -2.07 9.98
N ARG A 67 0.33 -2.04 8.64
CA ARG A 67 -0.40 -3.05 7.85
C ARG A 67 0.18 -4.45 8.07
N ARG A 68 1.51 -4.59 8.06
CA ARG A 68 2.19 -5.87 8.34
C ARG A 68 1.90 -6.36 9.76
N GLN A 69 1.92 -5.48 10.75
CA GLN A 69 1.58 -5.83 12.14
C GLN A 69 0.15 -6.37 12.25
N ARG A 70 -0.84 -5.73 11.59
CA ARG A 70 -2.23 -6.21 11.58
C ARG A 70 -2.37 -7.59 10.92
N ILE A 71 -1.73 -7.80 9.77
CA ILE A 71 -1.74 -9.11 9.09
C ILE A 71 -1.11 -10.20 9.97
N ASN A 72 0.03 -9.88 10.60
CA ASN A 72 0.71 -10.80 11.50
C ASN A 72 -0.07 -11.06 12.79
N ARG A 73 -0.96 -10.16 13.22
CA ARG A 73 -1.83 -10.34 14.40
C ARG A 73 -3.07 -11.19 14.10
N HIS A 74 -3.60 -11.17 12.88
CA HIS A 74 -4.72 -12.04 12.48
C HIS A 74 -4.27 -13.47 12.12
N ARG A 75 -3.03 -13.66 11.65
CA ARG A 75 -2.47 -15.00 11.35
C ARG A 75 -2.38 -15.96 12.56
N PRO A 76 -2.11 -15.55 13.81
CA PRO A 76 -2.03 -16.46 14.96
C PRO A 76 -3.38 -16.99 15.44
N GLU A 77 -4.52 -16.36 15.12
CA GLU A 77 -5.84 -16.90 15.50
C GLU A 77 -6.24 -18.11 14.65
N LEU A 78 -5.97 -18.08 13.34
CA LEU A 78 -6.26 -19.21 12.44
C LEU A 78 -5.37 -20.43 12.71
N ALA A 79 -4.20 -20.26 13.32
CA ALA A 79 -3.32 -21.36 13.71
C ALA A 79 -3.73 -22.04 15.03
N ARG A 80 -4.61 -21.42 15.85
CA ARG A 80 -5.08 -21.98 17.12
C ARG A 80 -6.42 -22.71 17.03
N THR A 81 -7.15 -22.56 15.94
CA THR A 81 -8.47 -23.20 15.73
C THR A 81 -8.39 -24.55 15.00
N GLY A 82 -7.18 -25.10 14.82
CA GLY A 82 -6.97 -26.41 14.19
C GLY A 82 -6.26 -27.38 15.14
N ASN A 83 -7.00 -27.95 16.10
CA ASN A 83 -6.63 -29.23 16.72
C ASN A 83 -7.88 -29.88 17.36
N PRO A 84 -8.45 -30.96 16.80
CA PRO A 84 -9.23 -31.93 17.57
C PRO A 84 -8.32 -32.84 18.40
#